data_AF-A0A2N7DE99-F1
#
_entry.id   AF-A0A2N7DE99-F1
#
_cell.length_a   1.000
_cell.length_b   1.000
_cell.length_c   1.000
_cell.angle_alpha   90.00
_cell.angle_beta   90.00
_cell.angle_gamma   90.00
#
_symmetry.space_group_name_H-M   'P 1'
#
loop_
_entity.id
_entity.type
_entity.pdbx_description
1 polymer ?
#
loop_
_entity_poly.entity_id
_entity_poly.type
_entity_poly.pdbx_seq_one_letter_code
_entity_poly.pdbx_strand_id
1 'polypeptide(L)'
;MDTARPGISEKSAKGGVFQQLISLAGNVNIPLKNQPDVPKETRYVVSVELDDLDFQRFSRVLIIENGELIVQWRDVVHSLPEEWQSAVLVYRGHGKNQKDLPILIECFDSNEVKVGFFYDYDSAGLDMVEQLSNDKHHWIVPVQNMELFKGINKSDEFLKQLKQLDSVKKRSVPVSIREHLYYIETNSLAITQEHLINNRCSLVTCNLK
;
A
#
# COMPACT_ATOMS: atom_id res chain seq x y z
N MET A 1 -37.99 -35.90 32.45
CA MET A 1 -38.85 -35.39 31.37
C MET A 1 -38.73 -33.87 31.42
N ASP A 2 -37.70 -33.21 30.93
CA ASP A 2 -37.00 -33.28 29.64
C ASP A 2 -37.91 -33.01 28.42
N THR A 3 -37.82 -31.79 27.90
CA THR A 3 -37.73 -31.43 26.47
C THR A 3 -37.79 -29.90 26.30
N ALA A 4 -36.66 -29.23 26.54
CA ALA A 4 -36.41 -27.92 25.94
C ALA A 4 -35.90 -28.16 24.51
N ARG A 5 -36.61 -27.63 23.50
CA ARG A 5 -36.16 -27.66 22.10
C ARG A 5 -35.00 -26.67 21.92
N PRO A 6 -33.77 -27.10 21.57
CA PRO A 6 -32.70 -26.18 21.21
C PRO A 6 -32.87 -25.82 19.73
N GLY A 7 -33.47 -24.67 19.45
CA GLY A 7 -33.63 -24.14 18.11
C GLY A 7 -32.45 -23.23 17.75
N ILE A 8 -31.64 -23.71 16.79
CA ILE A 8 -30.60 -22.99 16.03
C ILE A 8 -29.31 -22.71 16.81
N SER A 9 -28.42 -23.68 16.71
CA SER A 9 -26.99 -23.57 16.94
C SER A 9 -26.36 -22.49 16.04
N GLU A 10 -26.00 -21.34 16.63
CA GLU A 10 -25.04 -20.35 16.10
C GLU A 10 -23.60 -20.92 16.04
N LYS A 11 -23.44 -22.09 15.43
CA LYS A 11 -22.14 -22.66 15.11
C LYS A 11 -22.20 -23.15 13.68
N SER A 12 -21.87 -22.25 12.76
CA SER A 12 -21.04 -22.49 11.56
C SER A 12 -21.20 -21.37 10.53
N ALA A 13 -20.95 -20.10 10.90
CA ALA A 13 -20.50 -19.13 9.91
C ALA A 13 -18.97 -19.29 9.79
N LYS A 14 -18.52 -20.11 8.83
CA LYS A 14 -17.10 -20.28 8.48
C LYS A 14 -16.57 -19.08 7.67
N GLY A 15 -16.86 -17.87 8.14
CA GLY A 15 -16.47 -16.60 7.55
C GLY A 15 -17.04 -15.51 8.45
N GLY A 16 -16.22 -14.58 8.91
CA GLY A 16 -16.71 -13.48 9.74
C GLY A 16 -17.79 -12.72 8.97
N VAL A 17 -18.84 -12.28 9.66
CA VAL A 17 -20.01 -11.54 9.13
C VAL A 17 -19.61 -10.17 8.51
N PHE A 18 -18.33 -9.82 8.55
CA PHE A 18 -17.75 -8.79 7.71
C PHE A 18 -16.89 -9.46 6.64
N GLN A 19 -17.40 -9.45 5.41
CA GLN A 19 -16.52 -9.55 4.25
C GLN A 19 -15.44 -8.47 4.35
N GLN A 20 -14.23 -8.77 3.92
CA GLN A 20 -13.11 -7.87 4.13
C GLN A 20 -13.24 -6.65 3.22
N LEU A 21 -13.39 -5.47 3.84
CA LEU A 21 -13.55 -4.22 3.11
C LEU A 21 -12.19 -3.64 2.73
N ILE A 22 -12.07 -3.20 1.48
CA ILE A 22 -10.92 -2.52 0.91
C ILE A 22 -11.14 -1.03 1.06
N SER A 23 -10.19 -0.35 1.71
CA SER A 23 -10.27 1.09 1.93
C SER A 23 -9.58 1.86 0.80
N LEU A 24 -10.32 2.78 0.19
CA LEU A 24 -9.95 3.48 -1.03
C LEU A 24 -10.19 4.98 -0.89
N ALA A 25 -9.36 5.76 -1.54
CA ALA A 25 -9.53 7.21 -1.69
C ALA A 25 -8.78 7.70 -2.94
N GLY A 26 -9.08 8.90 -3.44
CA GLY A 26 -8.31 9.46 -4.55
C GLY A 26 -8.94 10.71 -5.15
N ASN A 27 -8.17 11.37 -6.02
CA ASN A 27 -8.63 12.56 -6.76
C ASN A 27 -9.29 12.20 -8.11
N VAL A 28 -9.82 10.98 -8.20
CA VAL A 28 -10.51 10.41 -9.36
C VAL A 28 -11.74 9.67 -8.89
N ASN A 29 -12.67 9.39 -9.81
CA ASN A 29 -13.82 8.56 -9.48
C ASN A 29 -13.33 7.13 -9.20
N ILE A 30 -13.84 6.50 -8.14
CA ILE A 30 -13.54 5.10 -7.83
C ILE A 30 -14.60 4.22 -8.50
N PRO A 31 -14.24 3.42 -9.52
CA PRO A 31 -15.21 2.64 -10.27
C PRO A 31 -15.82 1.49 -9.46
N LEU A 32 -17.14 1.41 -9.44
CA LEU A 32 -17.89 0.34 -8.78
C LEU A 32 -18.78 -0.41 -9.79
N LYS A 33 -19.02 -1.70 -9.54
CA LYS A 33 -19.95 -2.52 -10.32
C LYS A 33 -21.38 -2.24 -9.90
N ASN A 34 -22.30 -2.16 -10.87
CA ASN A 34 -23.75 -2.11 -10.63
C ASN A 34 -24.25 -0.98 -9.72
N GLN A 35 -23.42 0.03 -9.46
CA GLN A 35 -23.74 1.20 -8.65
C GLN A 35 -22.95 2.43 -9.13
N PRO A 36 -23.36 3.65 -8.76
CA PRO A 36 -22.58 4.84 -9.09
C PRO A 36 -21.17 4.78 -8.51
N ASP A 37 -20.20 5.26 -9.27
CA ASP A 37 -18.83 5.44 -8.79
C ASP A 37 -18.79 6.31 -7.53
N VAL A 38 -17.76 6.15 -6.70
CA VAL A 38 -17.47 7.13 -5.66
C VAL A 38 -16.92 8.39 -6.33
N PRO A 39 -17.56 9.57 -6.18
CA PRO A 39 -17.13 10.77 -6.87
C PRO A 39 -15.77 11.27 -6.38
N LYS A 40 -14.93 11.79 -7.27
CA LYS A 40 -13.62 12.37 -6.92
C LYS A 40 -13.68 13.55 -5.94
N GLU A 41 -14.82 14.24 -5.87
CA GLU A 41 -15.04 15.39 -4.98
C GLU A 41 -15.18 14.98 -3.51
N THR A 42 -15.34 13.68 -3.26
CA THR A 42 -15.44 13.07 -1.95
C THR A 42 -14.30 13.51 -1.02
N ARG A 43 -14.59 13.59 0.27
CA ARG A 43 -13.62 13.92 1.33
C ARG A 43 -13.44 12.80 2.37
N TYR A 44 -14.12 11.68 2.18
CA TYR A 44 -14.04 10.51 3.03
C TYR A 44 -13.26 9.38 2.35
N VAL A 45 -12.79 8.43 3.16
CA VAL A 45 -12.29 7.14 2.69
C VAL A 45 -13.49 6.22 2.52
N VAL A 46 -13.59 5.54 1.39
CA VAL A 46 -14.64 4.55 1.16
C VAL A 46 -14.10 3.16 1.47
N SER A 47 -14.95 2.30 2.04
CA SER A 47 -14.63 0.90 2.28
C SER A 47 -15.65 0.04 1.53
N VAL A 48 -15.18 -0.79 0.59
CA VAL A 48 -16.03 -1.61 -0.29
C VAL A 48 -15.57 -3.06 -0.32
N GLU A 49 -16.46 -3.99 -0.67
CA GLU A 49 -16.07 -5.38 -0.89
C GLU A 49 -15.27 -5.52 -2.19
N LEU A 50 -14.39 -6.52 -2.28
CA LEU A 50 -13.59 -6.80 -3.48
C LEU A 50 -14.48 -6.98 -4.73
N ASP A 51 -15.60 -7.67 -4.56
CA ASP A 51 -16.51 -8.00 -5.66
C ASP A 51 -17.24 -6.77 -6.22
N ASP A 52 -17.35 -5.69 -5.44
CA ASP A 52 -17.98 -4.43 -5.85
C ASP A 52 -17.07 -3.57 -6.74
N LEU A 53 -15.77 -3.88 -6.83
CA LEU A 53 -14.83 -3.09 -7.63
C LEU A 53 -14.91 -3.42 -9.13
N ASP A 54 -15.01 -2.38 -9.95
CA ASP A 54 -14.96 -2.52 -11.41
C ASP A 54 -13.52 -2.32 -11.93
N PHE A 55 -12.71 -3.38 -11.78
CA PHE A 55 -11.27 -3.39 -12.12
C PHE A 55 -10.96 -2.93 -13.55
N GLN A 56 -11.83 -3.18 -14.52
CA GLN A 56 -11.61 -2.80 -15.92
C GLN A 56 -11.57 -1.30 -16.14
N ARG A 57 -12.17 -0.53 -15.24
CA ARG A 57 -12.26 0.94 -15.34
C ARG A 57 -11.17 1.65 -14.54
N PHE A 58 -10.38 0.93 -13.75
CA PHE A 58 -9.21 1.51 -13.10
C PHE A 58 -8.10 1.71 -14.12
N SER A 59 -7.42 2.86 -14.05
CA SER A 59 -6.22 3.10 -14.87
C SER A 59 -4.94 2.93 -14.05
N ARG A 60 -4.98 3.31 -12.78
CA ARG A 60 -3.81 3.34 -11.90
C ARG A 60 -4.22 3.24 -10.43
N VAL A 61 -3.47 2.48 -9.65
CA VAL A 61 -3.66 2.32 -8.21
C VAL A 61 -2.34 2.43 -7.46
N LEU A 62 -2.36 3.11 -6.32
CA LEU A 62 -1.20 3.22 -5.45
C LEU A 62 -1.51 2.56 -4.10
N ILE A 63 -0.83 1.47 -3.80
CA ILE A 63 -0.96 0.75 -2.54
C ILE A 63 -0.17 1.52 -1.48
N ILE A 64 -0.84 1.89 -0.39
CA ILE A 64 -0.26 2.59 0.76
C ILE A 64 -0.30 1.73 2.01
N GLU A 65 0.77 1.80 2.80
CA GLU A 65 0.90 1.02 4.01
C GLU A 65 0.18 1.64 5.21
N ASN A 66 0.23 2.96 5.30
CA ASN A 66 -0.18 3.66 6.51
C ASN A 66 -1.66 4.07 6.49
N GLY A 67 -2.41 3.64 7.50
CA GLY A 67 -3.83 3.96 7.65
C GLY A 67 -4.10 5.42 8.04
N GLU A 68 -3.15 6.11 8.66
CA GLU A 68 -3.29 7.55 8.92
C GLU A 68 -3.16 8.36 7.63
N LEU A 69 -2.29 7.92 6.71
CA LEU A 69 -2.11 8.58 5.42
C LEU A 69 -3.30 8.44 4.48
N ILE A 70 -4.06 7.33 4.51
CA ILE A 70 -5.27 7.25 3.68
C ILE A 70 -6.34 8.25 4.14
N VAL A 71 -6.38 8.59 5.43
CA VAL A 71 -7.29 9.62 5.95
C VAL A 71 -6.86 11.01 5.46
N GLN A 72 -5.55 11.23 5.29
CA GLN A 72 -4.96 12.44 4.73
C GLN A 72 -4.62 12.31 3.23
N TRP A 73 -5.39 11.51 2.48
CA TRP A 73 -5.06 11.14 1.10
C TRP A 73 -4.82 12.33 0.17
N ARG A 74 -5.43 13.49 0.44
CA ARG A 74 -5.21 14.70 -0.38
C ARG A 74 -3.76 15.14 -0.31
N ASP A 75 -3.18 15.21 0.88
CA ASP A 75 -1.78 15.63 1.05
C ASP A 75 -0.83 14.60 0.43
N VAL A 76 -1.18 13.32 0.51
CA VAL A 76 -0.49 12.25 -0.21
C VAL A 76 -0.54 12.52 -1.72
N VAL A 77 -1.73 12.63 -2.32
CA VAL A 77 -1.90 12.84 -3.76
C VAL A 77 -1.13 14.05 -4.28
N HIS A 78 -1.16 15.19 -3.58
CA HIS A 78 -0.44 16.39 -4.02
C HIS A 78 1.09 16.25 -3.93
N SER A 79 1.59 15.32 -3.11
CA SER A 79 3.02 15.04 -2.96
C SER A 79 3.55 14.01 -3.96
N LEU A 80 2.65 13.28 -4.65
CA LEU A 80 3.03 12.26 -5.62
C LEU A 80 3.57 12.88 -6.93
N PRO A 81 4.41 12.12 -7.67
CA PRO A 81 4.73 12.46 -9.05
C PRO A 81 3.46 12.69 -9.88
N GLU A 82 3.52 13.60 -10.85
CA GLU A 82 2.35 14.05 -11.63
C GLU A 82 1.53 12.86 -12.18
N GLU A 83 2.21 11.85 -12.70
CA GLU A 83 1.56 10.66 -13.23
C GLU A 83 0.76 9.90 -12.16
N TRP A 84 1.19 9.91 -10.89
CA TRP A 84 0.50 9.20 -9.81
C TRP A 84 -0.61 10.00 -9.12
N GLN A 85 -0.79 11.27 -9.44
CA GLN A 85 -1.85 12.09 -8.83
C GLN A 85 -3.26 11.67 -9.25
N SER A 86 -3.39 10.91 -10.34
CA SER A 86 -4.63 10.28 -10.81
C SER A 86 -4.84 8.86 -10.31
N ALA A 87 -3.97 8.34 -9.43
CA ALA A 87 -4.13 7.01 -8.87
C ALA A 87 -5.27 6.96 -7.84
N VAL A 88 -5.98 5.83 -7.78
CA VAL A 88 -6.76 5.49 -6.59
C VAL A 88 -5.80 4.95 -5.53
N LEU A 89 -5.77 5.58 -4.36
CA LEU A 89 -5.04 5.10 -3.21
C LEU A 89 -5.78 3.90 -2.61
N VAL A 90 -5.04 2.84 -2.35
CA VAL A 90 -5.55 1.61 -1.74
C VAL A 90 -4.79 1.35 -0.46
N TYR A 91 -5.47 1.37 0.68
CA TYR A 91 -4.83 1.00 1.94
C TYR A 91 -4.72 -0.51 2.03
N ARG A 92 -3.48 -1.00 2.24
CA ARG A 92 -3.17 -2.44 2.34
C ARG A 92 -3.93 -3.18 3.46
N GLY A 93 -4.42 -2.44 4.46
CA GLY A 93 -5.05 -3.02 5.65
C GLY A 93 -4.08 -3.59 6.69
N HIS A 94 -4.64 -4.13 7.77
CA HIS A 94 -3.90 -4.85 8.80
C HIS A 94 -4.54 -6.22 9.05
N GLY A 95 -3.75 -7.18 9.53
CA GLY A 95 -4.24 -8.50 9.93
C GLY A 95 -4.75 -9.32 8.74
N LYS A 96 -6.07 -9.55 8.66
CA LYS A 96 -6.66 -10.37 7.60
C LYS A 96 -6.61 -9.69 6.23
N ASN A 97 -6.89 -8.38 6.15
CA ASN A 97 -6.89 -7.63 4.89
C ASN A 97 -5.54 -7.69 4.16
N GLN A 98 -4.45 -7.77 4.92
CA GLN A 98 -3.11 -7.94 4.37
C GLN A 98 -2.91 -9.26 3.62
N LYS A 99 -3.64 -10.33 3.99
CA LYS A 99 -3.53 -11.64 3.34
C LYS A 99 -4.18 -11.67 1.96
N ASP A 100 -5.16 -10.80 1.73
CA ASP A 100 -5.92 -10.74 0.48
C ASP A 100 -5.34 -9.69 -0.49
N LEU A 101 -4.32 -8.92 -0.05
CA LEU A 101 -3.64 -7.95 -0.89
C LEU A 101 -3.03 -8.57 -2.18
N PRO A 102 -2.41 -9.76 -2.16
CA PRO A 102 -1.93 -10.39 -3.40
C PRO A 102 -3.06 -10.67 -4.40
N ILE A 103 -4.24 -11.09 -3.91
CA ILE A 103 -5.43 -11.34 -4.76
C ILE A 103 -5.88 -10.02 -5.39
N LEU A 104 -5.93 -8.94 -4.60
CA LEU A 104 -6.29 -7.62 -5.10
C LEU A 104 -5.32 -7.13 -6.18
N ILE A 105 -4.01 -7.30 -5.97
CA ILE A 105 -2.97 -6.96 -6.95
C ILE A 105 -3.13 -7.80 -8.23
N GLU A 106 -3.40 -9.09 -8.11
CA GLU A 106 -3.65 -9.98 -9.26
C GLU A 106 -4.89 -9.55 -10.06
N CYS A 107 -5.94 -9.09 -9.39
CA CYS A 107 -7.11 -8.50 -10.06
C CYS A 107 -6.74 -7.25 -10.86
N PHE A 108 -5.90 -6.36 -10.31
CA PHE A 108 -5.41 -5.18 -11.04
C PHE A 108 -4.53 -5.58 -12.24
N ASP A 109 -3.62 -6.52 -12.05
CA ASP A 109 -2.72 -7.01 -13.11
C ASP A 109 -3.48 -7.64 -14.27
N SER A 110 -4.51 -8.43 -13.95
CA SER A 110 -5.39 -9.09 -14.94
C SER A 110 -6.20 -8.09 -15.78
N ASN A 111 -6.30 -6.83 -15.35
CA ASN A 111 -7.03 -5.76 -16.02
C ASN A 111 -6.08 -4.64 -16.52
N GLU A 112 -4.78 -4.93 -16.63
CA GLU A 112 -3.76 -4.00 -17.16
C GLU A 112 -3.68 -2.66 -16.39
N VAL A 113 -4.10 -2.65 -15.12
CA VAL A 113 -4.05 -1.47 -14.26
C VAL A 113 -2.61 -1.21 -13.83
N LYS A 114 -2.16 0.05 -13.87
CA LYS A 114 -0.83 0.41 -13.36
C LYS A 114 -0.82 0.35 -11.84
N VAL A 115 -0.10 -0.62 -11.28
CA VAL A 115 0.07 -0.78 -9.84
C VAL A 115 1.36 -0.13 -9.37
N GLY A 116 1.26 0.70 -8.34
CA GLY A 116 2.38 1.30 -7.64
C GLY A 116 2.33 1.01 -6.15
N PHE A 117 3.48 1.08 -5.50
CA PHE A 117 3.61 1.00 -4.05
C PHE A 117 4.17 2.30 -3.49
N PHE A 118 3.62 2.77 -2.39
CA PHE A 118 4.22 3.82 -1.57
C PHE A 118 4.22 3.32 -0.13
N TYR A 119 5.39 2.88 0.34
CA TYR A 119 5.64 2.33 1.68
C TYR A 119 6.75 3.12 2.36
N ASP A 120 7.00 2.83 3.63
CA ASP A 120 8.11 3.41 4.38
C ASP A 120 9.44 3.24 3.61
N TYR A 121 10.27 4.27 3.63
CA TYR A 121 11.59 4.23 3.01
C TYR A 121 12.59 3.66 4.02
N ASP A 122 12.49 2.35 4.22
CA ASP A 122 13.30 1.54 5.11
C ASP A 122 13.46 0.11 4.56
N SER A 123 14.09 -0.78 5.33
CA SER A 123 14.32 -2.15 4.88
C SER A 123 13.04 -3.01 4.88
N ALA A 124 12.06 -2.68 5.73
CA ALA A 124 10.79 -3.41 5.82
C ALA A 124 9.84 -3.04 4.67
N GLY A 125 9.68 -1.75 4.39
CA GLY A 125 8.94 -1.23 3.25
C GLY A 125 9.45 -1.82 1.94
N LEU A 126 10.77 -1.83 1.76
CA LEU A 126 11.41 -2.41 0.57
C LEU A 126 11.20 -3.93 0.48
N ASP A 127 11.31 -4.66 1.57
CA ASP A 127 10.99 -6.11 1.63
C ASP A 127 9.54 -6.38 1.19
N MET A 128 8.60 -5.53 1.61
CA MET A 128 7.20 -5.67 1.22
C MET A 128 6.95 -5.35 -0.25
N VAL A 129 7.62 -4.33 -0.80
CA VAL A 129 7.58 -4.07 -2.24
C VAL A 129 8.13 -5.27 -3.00
N GLU A 130 9.28 -5.81 -2.60
CA GLU A 130 9.89 -6.95 -3.28
C GLU A 130 8.99 -8.20 -3.30
N GLN A 131 8.33 -8.51 -2.19
CA GLN A 131 7.47 -9.70 -2.09
C GLN A 131 6.16 -9.57 -2.87
N LEU A 132 5.62 -8.36 -3.04
CA LEU A 132 4.31 -8.12 -3.64
C LEU A 132 4.37 -7.70 -5.11
N SER A 133 5.55 -7.28 -5.59
CA SER A 133 5.69 -6.65 -6.89
C SER A 133 6.13 -7.60 -8.00
N ASN A 134 5.89 -7.18 -9.24
CA ASN A 134 6.50 -7.74 -10.43
C ASN A 134 7.15 -6.63 -11.29
N ASP A 135 7.71 -7.02 -12.43
CA ASP A 135 8.43 -6.17 -13.38
C ASP A 135 7.59 -5.09 -14.07
N LYS A 136 6.25 -5.16 -13.95
CA LYS A 136 5.31 -4.15 -14.43
C LYS A 136 4.97 -3.11 -13.37
N HIS A 137 5.28 -3.38 -12.11
CA HIS A 137 4.92 -2.51 -11.00
C HIS A 137 5.95 -1.40 -10.79
N HIS A 138 5.52 -0.42 -10.00
CA HIS A 138 6.32 0.76 -9.69
C HIS A 138 6.44 0.97 -8.19
N TRP A 139 7.51 1.62 -7.78
CA TRP A 139 7.70 2.05 -6.39
C TRP A 139 7.88 3.56 -6.34
N ILE A 140 7.11 4.23 -5.48
CA ILE A 140 7.25 5.66 -5.22
C ILE A 140 8.25 5.84 -4.10
N VAL A 141 9.36 6.48 -4.42
CA VAL A 141 10.50 6.67 -3.51
C VAL A 141 10.84 8.15 -3.39
N PRO A 142 11.43 8.59 -2.27
CA PRO A 142 11.95 9.93 -2.19
C PRO A 142 13.20 10.10 -3.06
N VAL A 143 13.37 11.28 -3.64
CA VAL A 143 14.66 11.73 -4.16
C VAL A 143 15.65 11.75 -3.01
N GLN A 144 16.79 11.11 -3.20
CA GLN A 144 17.84 11.01 -2.19
C GLN A 144 18.30 12.41 -1.75
N ASN A 145 18.07 12.76 -0.49
CA ASN A 145 18.47 14.04 0.09
C ASN A 145 18.93 13.84 1.54
N MET A 146 20.24 13.66 1.73
CA MET A 146 20.81 13.35 3.05
C MET A 146 20.70 14.50 4.05
N GLU A 147 20.66 15.75 3.60
CA GLU A 147 20.48 16.89 4.52
C GLU A 147 19.10 16.85 5.16
N LEU A 148 18.08 16.59 4.35
CA LEU A 148 16.70 16.42 4.83
C LEU A 148 16.55 15.14 5.65
N PHE A 149 17.08 14.02 5.16
CA PHE A 149 16.91 12.70 5.78
C PHE A 149 17.49 12.66 7.19
N LYS A 150 18.61 13.34 7.47
CA LYS A 150 19.16 13.43 8.83
C LYS A 150 18.18 13.96 9.87
N GLY A 151 17.28 14.88 9.47
CA GLY A 151 16.29 15.46 10.37
C GLY A 151 15.06 14.59 10.65
N ILE A 152 14.81 13.58 9.80
CA ILE A 152 13.58 12.77 9.83
C ILE A 152 13.84 11.27 9.96
N ASN A 153 15.10 10.85 9.92
CA ASN A 153 15.51 9.46 10.04
C ASN A 153 15.26 8.93 11.46
N LYS A 154 14.68 7.73 11.55
CA LYS A 154 14.51 6.99 12.80
C LYS A 154 15.56 5.89 12.91
N SER A 155 16.80 6.26 13.24
CA SER A 155 17.93 5.33 13.35
C SER A 155 17.66 4.13 14.27
N ASP A 156 16.89 4.34 15.34
CA ASP A 156 16.52 3.27 16.27
C ASP A 156 15.60 2.22 15.62
N GLU A 157 14.72 2.64 14.69
CA GLU A 157 13.89 1.71 13.92
C GLU A 157 14.74 0.92 12.91
N PHE A 158 15.72 1.56 12.26
CA PHE A 158 16.66 0.87 11.37
C PHE A 158 17.39 -0.27 12.10
N LEU A 159 17.87 -0.04 13.32
CA LEU A 159 18.57 -1.07 14.11
C LEU A 159 17.70 -2.30 14.42
N LYS A 160 16.39 -2.11 14.57
CA LYS A 160 15.45 -3.24 14.80
C LYS A 160 15.31 -4.12 13.56
N GLN A 161 15.58 -3.58 12.37
CA GLN A 161 15.36 -4.26 11.09
C GLN A 161 16.62 -4.94 10.51
N LEU A 162 17.77 -4.93 11.20
CA LEU A 162 19.02 -5.50 10.67
C LEU A 162 18.90 -6.96 10.19
N LYS A 163 18.12 -7.79 10.91
CA LYS A 163 17.88 -9.18 10.49
C LYS A 163 17.08 -9.28 9.19
N GLN A 164 16.13 -8.37 8.97
CA GLN A 164 15.32 -8.32 7.76
C GLN A 164 16.16 -7.81 6.59
N LEU A 165 16.97 -6.77 6.81
CA LEU A 165 17.95 -6.28 5.85
C LEU A 165 18.87 -7.40 5.34
N ASP A 166 19.45 -8.19 6.25
CA ASP A 166 20.30 -9.34 5.90
C ASP A 166 19.55 -10.42 5.08
N SER A 167 18.25 -10.59 5.33
CA SER A 167 17.42 -11.53 4.57
C SER A 167 17.20 -11.05 3.15
N VAL A 168 16.81 -9.79 2.95
CA VAL A 168 16.55 -9.21 1.63
C VAL A 168 17.82 -9.20 0.78
N LYS A 169 18.97 -8.87 1.37
CA LYS A 169 20.28 -8.85 0.67
C LYS A 169 20.69 -10.19 0.07
N LYS A 170 20.19 -11.31 0.62
CA LYS A 170 20.50 -12.66 0.14
C LYS A 170 19.61 -13.09 -1.02
N ARG A 171 18.54 -12.35 -1.33
CA ARG A 171 17.60 -12.66 -2.42
C ARG A 171 18.09 -12.06 -3.74
N SER A 172 17.58 -12.63 -4.83
CA SER A 172 17.77 -12.06 -6.17
C SER A 172 16.74 -10.96 -6.41
N VAL A 173 17.05 -9.75 -5.96
CA VAL A 173 16.17 -8.57 -6.15
C VAL A 173 16.55 -7.77 -7.41
N PRO A 174 15.60 -7.05 -8.04
CA PRO A 174 15.84 -6.09 -9.13
C PRO A 174 16.96 -5.10 -8.81
N VAL A 175 17.63 -4.59 -9.85
CA VAL A 175 18.77 -3.66 -9.70
C VAL A 175 18.34 -2.40 -8.98
N SER A 176 17.18 -1.85 -9.34
CA SER A 176 16.64 -0.64 -8.70
C SER A 176 16.39 -0.83 -7.19
N ILE A 177 15.78 -1.95 -6.80
CA ILE A 177 15.61 -2.32 -5.39
C ILE A 177 16.97 -2.43 -4.70
N ARG A 178 17.96 -3.07 -5.34
CA ARG A 178 19.30 -3.24 -4.77
C ARG A 178 20.01 -1.91 -4.51
N GLU A 179 19.87 -0.94 -5.41
CA GLU A 179 20.44 0.40 -5.27
C GLU A 179 19.85 1.14 -4.06
N HIS A 180 18.52 1.13 -3.92
CA HIS A 180 17.87 1.73 -2.76
C HIS A 180 18.20 1.00 -1.45
N LEU A 181 18.28 -0.34 -1.47
CA LEU A 181 18.67 -1.14 -0.31
C LEU A 181 20.08 -0.80 0.16
N TYR A 182 21.02 -0.68 -0.77
CA TYR A 182 22.39 -0.27 -0.48
C TYR A 182 22.45 1.15 0.11
N TYR A 183 21.65 2.08 -0.42
CA TYR A 183 21.59 3.45 0.08
C TYR A 183 21.00 3.52 1.50
N ILE A 184 19.92 2.77 1.75
CA ILE A 184 19.29 2.62 3.06
C ILE A 184 20.29 2.05 4.08
N GLU A 185 20.99 0.98 3.73
CA GLU A 185 22.00 0.35 4.59
C GLU A 185 23.16 1.30 4.91
N THR A 186 23.78 1.88 3.88
CA THR A 186 24.95 2.75 4.01
C THR A 186 24.68 3.96 4.90
N ASN A 187 23.45 4.46 4.88
CA ASN A 187 23.04 5.64 5.64
C ASN A 187 22.19 5.32 6.87
N SER A 188 21.98 4.03 7.18
CA SER A 188 21.16 3.57 8.31
C SER A 188 19.77 4.23 8.34
N LEU A 189 19.07 4.20 7.20
CA LEU A 189 17.80 4.92 7.02
C LEU A 189 16.59 4.07 7.42
N ALA A 190 15.72 4.67 8.21
CA ALA A 190 14.33 4.27 8.35
C ALA A 190 13.46 5.54 8.40
N ILE A 191 12.79 5.84 7.28
CA ILE A 191 11.97 7.06 7.14
C ILE A 191 10.54 6.65 6.84
N THR A 192 9.60 7.05 7.70
CA THR A 192 8.20 6.68 7.52
C THR A 192 7.53 7.50 6.43
N GLN A 193 6.44 6.98 5.86
CA GLN A 193 5.67 7.69 4.85
C GLN A 193 5.19 9.07 5.35
N GLU A 194 4.75 9.19 6.61
CA GLU A 194 4.31 10.48 7.17
C GLU A 194 5.45 11.48 7.22
N HIS A 195 6.68 11.05 7.54
CA HIS A 195 7.83 11.94 7.49
C HIS A 195 8.12 12.41 6.07
N LEU A 196 7.97 11.54 5.06
CA LEU A 196 8.12 11.92 3.65
C LEU A 196 7.09 12.97 3.24
N ILE A 197 5.82 12.78 3.59
CA ILE A 197 4.73 13.69 3.24
C ILE A 197 4.82 15.00 4.02
N ASN A 198 4.96 14.96 5.35
CA ASN A 198 4.98 16.14 6.21
C ASN A 198 6.17 17.06 5.95
N ASN A 199 7.30 16.51 5.51
CA ASN A 199 8.49 17.27 5.15
C ASN A 199 8.59 17.61 3.66
N ARG A 200 7.52 17.31 2.89
CA ARG A 200 7.43 17.61 1.46
C ARG A 200 8.64 17.09 0.68
N CYS A 201 9.07 15.87 1.01
CA CYS A 201 10.11 15.20 0.25
C CYS A 201 9.68 15.09 -1.21
N SER A 202 10.54 15.47 -2.15
CA SER A 202 10.29 15.21 -3.56
C SER A 202 10.22 13.70 -3.79
N LEU A 203 9.12 13.21 -4.37
CA LEU A 203 8.92 11.81 -4.69
C LEU A 203 9.14 11.56 -6.19
N VAL A 204 9.65 10.40 -6.55
CA VAL A 204 9.87 9.94 -7.93
C VAL A 204 9.41 8.51 -8.12
N THR A 205 9.08 8.17 -9.35
CA THR A 205 8.73 6.80 -9.75
C THR A 205 9.98 5.98 -10.03
N CYS A 206 10.12 4.87 -9.32
CA CYS A 206 11.14 3.85 -9.54
C CYS A 206 10.51 2.63 -10.24
N ASN A 207 11.12 2.19 -11.34
CA ASN A 207 10.66 1.01 -12.08
C ASN A 207 11.27 -0.27 -11.48
N LEU A 208 10.47 -1.33 -11.35
CA LEU A 208 10.88 -2.58 -10.70
C LEU A 208 11.37 -3.66 -11.69
N LYS A 209 11.95 -3.24 -12.82
CA LYS A 209 12.52 -4.12 -13.85
C LYS A 209 13.93 -4.59 -13.52
#